data_AF-A0A848TAY4-F1
#
_entry.id   AF-A0A848TAY4-F1
#
_cell.length_a   1.000
_cell.length_b   1.000
_cell.length_c   1.000
_cell.angle_alpha   90.00
_cell.angle_beta   90.00
_cell.angle_gamma   90.00
#
_symmetry.space_group_name_H-M   'P 1'
#
loop_
_entity.id
_entity.type
_entity.pdbx_description
1 polymer ?
#
loop_
_entity_poly.entity_id
_entity_poly.type
_entity_poly.pdbx_seq_one_letter_code
_entity_poly.pdbx_strand_id
1 'polypeptide(L)'
;MTPVVRVLRLPDGDPDIALPSYQSGGAAGADIRANFPPSDRDGVSLAPGERRLVPTGFAVEIPPGYEMQIRPRSGLALKHGISLANT
;
A
#
# COMPACT_ATOMS: atom_id res chain seq x y z
N MET A 1 17.37 -18.73 3.37
CA MET A 1 15.95 -19.06 3.11
C MET A 1 15.30 -17.81 2.56
N THR A 2 14.60 -17.90 1.43
CA THR A 2 13.81 -16.76 0.91
C THR A 2 12.41 -16.86 1.52
N PRO A 3 11.99 -15.92 2.40
CA PRO A 3 10.66 -15.98 2.97
C PRO A 3 9.61 -15.83 1.87
N VAL A 4 8.51 -16.56 2.00
CA VAL A 4 7.35 -16.45 1.10
C VAL A 4 6.25 -15.71 1.84
N VAL A 5 5.79 -14.59 1.29
CA VAL A 5 4.61 -13.85 1.78
C VAL A 5 3.46 -14.17 0.86
N ARG A 6 2.39 -14.78 1.40
CA ARG A 6 1.19 -15.09 0.62
C ARG A 6 0.28 -13.87 0.65
N VAL A 7 -0.26 -13.51 -0.50
CA VAL A 7 -1.14 -12.34 -0.67
C VAL A 7 -2.51 -12.83 -1.09
N LEU A 8 -3.54 -12.45 -0.34
CA LEU A 8 -4.94 -12.72 -0.63
C LEU A 8 -5.61 -11.42 -1.07
N ARG A 9 -6.14 -11.38 -2.29
CA ARG A 9 -7.06 -10.31 -2.68
C ARG A 9 -8.37 -10.49 -1.91
N LEU A 10 -8.83 -9.42 -1.25
CA LEU A 10 -10.07 -9.43 -0.47
C LEU A 10 -11.30 -9.43 -1.40
N PRO A 11 -12.50 -9.80 -0.90
CA PRO A 11 -13.71 -9.80 -1.73
C PRO A 11 -14.06 -8.45 -2.37
N ASP A 12 -13.70 -7.35 -1.72
CA ASP A 12 -13.83 -5.96 -2.20
C ASP A 12 -12.56 -5.43 -2.89
N GLY A 13 -11.54 -6.27 -3.03
CA GLY A 13 -10.31 -5.96 -3.74
C GLY A 13 -10.52 -5.96 -5.25
N ASP A 14 -10.22 -4.85 -5.88
CA ASP A 14 -10.38 -4.68 -7.32
C ASP A 14 -9.35 -5.53 -8.09
N PRO A 15 -9.78 -6.44 -8.99
CA PRO A 15 -8.86 -7.29 -9.74
C PRO A 15 -7.92 -6.52 -10.69
N ASP A 16 -8.32 -5.34 -11.16
CA ASP A 16 -7.53 -4.51 -12.08
C ASP A 16 -6.40 -3.77 -11.36
N ILE A 17 -6.48 -3.67 -10.03
CA ILE A 17 -5.42 -3.09 -9.21
C ILE A 17 -4.38 -4.16 -8.92
N ALA A 18 -3.21 -4.04 -9.55
CA ALA A 18 -2.12 -4.98 -9.38
C ALA A 18 -1.65 -5.06 -7.90
N LEU A 19 -1.40 -6.29 -7.45
CA LEU A 19 -0.82 -6.58 -6.14
C LEU A 19 0.59 -5.96 -6.02
N PRO A 20 1.12 -5.78 -4.79
CA PRO A 20 2.46 -5.26 -4.60
C PRO A 20 3.53 -6.13 -5.26
N SER A 21 4.46 -5.48 -5.96
CA SER A 21 5.60 -6.14 -6.60
C SER A 21 6.85 -5.27 -6.49
N TYR A 22 8.00 -5.90 -6.27
CA TYR A 22 9.29 -5.21 -6.33
C TYR A 22 9.63 -4.85 -7.78
N GLN A 23 9.88 -3.57 -8.06
CA GLN A 23 10.04 -3.08 -9.43
C GLN A 23 11.43 -3.35 -10.03
N SER A 24 12.42 -3.70 -9.20
CA SER A 24 13.76 -4.07 -9.64
C SER A 24 14.37 -5.09 -8.67
N GLY A 25 15.44 -5.77 -9.10
CA GLY A 25 16.12 -6.76 -8.26
C GLY A 25 16.76 -6.20 -6.98
N GLY A 26 17.00 -4.88 -6.92
CA GLY A 26 17.55 -4.20 -5.75
C GLY A 26 16.52 -3.39 -4.94
N ALA A 27 15.24 -3.46 -5.29
CA ALA A 27 14.21 -2.70 -4.60
C ALA A 27 14.02 -3.21 -3.16
N ALA A 28 14.14 -2.31 -2.17
CA ALA A 28 13.96 -2.65 -0.76
C ALA A 28 12.48 -2.73 -0.32
N GLY A 29 11.58 -2.12 -1.08
CA GLY A 29 10.14 -2.11 -0.81
C GLY A 29 9.31 -2.31 -2.08
N ALA A 30 8.06 -2.72 -1.90
CA ALA A 30 7.06 -2.80 -2.94
C ALA A 30 6.00 -1.72 -2.73
N ASP A 31 5.64 -1.02 -3.80
CA ASP A 31 4.59 0.00 -3.74
C ASP A 31 3.21 -0.66 -3.50
N ILE A 32 2.42 -0.08 -2.61
CA ILE A 32 1.03 -0.45 -2.32
C ILE A 32 0.13 0.58 -3.01
N ARG A 33 -0.91 0.10 -3.68
CA ARG A 33 -1.88 0.93 -4.41
C ARG A 33 -3.16 1.11 -3.58
N ALA A 34 -3.79 2.27 -3.72
CA ALA A 34 -5.10 2.53 -3.12
C ALA A 34 -6.18 1.71 -3.84
N ASN A 35 -7.05 1.02 -3.10
CA ASN A 35 -8.18 0.24 -3.60
C ASN A 35 -9.49 0.98 -3.35
N PHE A 36 -9.66 2.13 -4.00
CA PHE A 36 -10.90 2.91 -3.88
C PHE A 36 -12.07 2.20 -4.57
N PRO A 37 -13.30 2.31 -4.03
CA PRO A 37 -14.50 1.81 -4.69
C PRO A 37 -14.73 2.54 -6.03
N PRO A 38 -15.58 2.01 -6.92
CA PRO A 38 -15.87 2.63 -8.21
C PRO A 38 -16.32 4.10 -8.13
N SER A 39 -16.99 4.51 -7.04
CA SER A 39 -17.42 5.90 -6.82
C SER A 39 -16.27 6.91 -6.65
N ASP A 40 -15.11 6.44 -6.16
CA ASP A 40 -13.98 7.28 -5.76
C ASP A 40 -12.73 6.92 -6.61
N ARG A 41 -12.93 6.41 -7.83
CA ARG A 41 -11.84 5.85 -8.66
C ARG A 41 -10.77 6.86 -9.03
N ASP A 42 -11.18 8.11 -9.28
CA ASP A 42 -10.27 9.21 -9.61
C ASP A 42 -9.50 9.73 -8.40
N GLY A 43 -9.73 9.13 -7.23
CA GLY A 43 -9.05 9.44 -5.98
C GLY A 43 -9.91 10.24 -5.02
N VAL A 44 -9.25 10.73 -3.98
CA VAL A 44 -9.87 11.47 -2.88
C VAL A 44 -9.07 12.73 -2.62
N SER A 45 -9.75 13.82 -2.26
CA SER A 45 -9.10 15.03 -1.79
C SER A 45 -8.74 14.90 -0.31
N LEU A 46 -7.57 15.38 0.07
CA LEU A 46 -7.15 15.55 1.46
C LEU A 46 -6.87 17.03 1.69
N ALA A 47 -7.60 17.63 2.64
CA ALA A 47 -7.30 18.98 3.11
C ALA A 47 -6.01 18.97 3.96
N PRO A 48 -5.33 20.13 4.12
CA PRO A 48 -4.17 20.22 4.99
C PRO A 48 -4.48 19.74 6.42
N GLY A 49 -3.70 18.77 6.90
CA GLY A 49 -3.87 18.16 8.23
C GLY A 49 -4.94 17.07 8.32
N GLU A 50 -5.71 16.84 7.24
CA GLU A 50 -6.67 15.75 7.17
C GLU A 50 -5.96 14.39 7.18
N ARG A 51 -6.58 13.40 7.81
CA ARG A 51 -6.14 12.01 7.81
C ARG A 51 -7.26 11.13 7.29
N ARG A 52 -6.93 10.22 6.37
CA ARG A 52 -7.87 9.25 5.84
C ARG A 52 -7.25 7.86 5.84
N LEU A 53 -8.06 6.86 6.19
CA LEU A 53 -7.70 5.47 6.00
C LEU A 53 -7.92 5.13 4.52
N VAL A 54 -6.86 4.66 3.84
CA VAL A 54 -6.92 4.28 2.43
C VAL A 54 -6.84 2.74 2.34
N PRO A 55 -7.88 2.06 1.83
CA PRO A 55 -7.89 0.61 1.71
C PRO A 55 -6.87 0.13 0.67
N THR A 56 -6.31 -1.07 0.87
CA THR A 56 -5.35 -1.70 -0.04
C THR A 56 -5.95 -2.83 -0.88
N GLY A 57 -7.11 -3.36 -0.49
CA GLY A 57 -7.82 -4.44 -1.19
C GLY A 57 -7.18 -5.83 -1.07
N PHE A 58 -6.21 -6.01 -0.17
CA PHE A 58 -5.57 -7.30 0.06
C PHE A 58 -5.19 -7.51 1.53
N ALA A 59 -5.02 -8.78 1.90
CA ALA A 59 -4.40 -9.22 3.14
C ALA A 59 -3.11 -10.00 2.84
N VAL A 60 -2.21 -10.07 3.82
CA VAL A 60 -0.94 -10.81 3.71
C VAL A 60 -0.77 -11.79 4.85
N GLU A 61 -0.15 -12.93 4.55
CA GLU A 61 0.29 -13.92 5.51
C GLU A 61 1.81 -13.77 5.71
N ILE A 62 2.21 -13.18 6.84
CA ILE A 62 3.62 -12.97 7.18
C ILE A 62 4.14 -14.22 7.89
N PRO A 63 5.23 -14.85 7.39
CA PRO A 63 5.78 -16.04 8.02
C PRO A 63 6.34 -15.74 9.42
N PRO A 64 6.32 -16.71 10.36
CA PRO A 64 6.91 -16.54 11.68
C PRO A 64 8.37 -16.08 11.62
N GLY A 65 8.75 -15.16 12.53
CA GLY A 65 10.10 -14.59 12.59
C GLY A 65 10.35 -13.42 11.63
N TYR A 66 9.31 -12.94 10.94
CA TYR A 66 9.36 -11.78 10.05
C TYR A 66 8.30 -10.75 10.42
N GLU A 67 8.49 -9.52 9.97
CA GLU A 67 7.49 -8.45 10.01
C GLU A 67 7.41 -7.74 8.66
N MET A 68 6.34 -7.00 8.45
CA MET A 68 6.18 -6.09 7.32
C MET A 68 6.02 -4.67 7.85
N GLN A 69 6.82 -3.75 7.33
CA GLN A 69 6.73 -2.34 7.69
C GLN A 69 6.09 -1.55 6.55
N ILE A 70 5.06 -0.78 6.88
CA ILE A 70 4.46 0.18 5.95
C ILE A 70 5.21 1.50 6.12
N ARG A 71 5.81 2.00 5.04
CA ARG A 71 6.64 3.21 5.05
C ARG A 71 6.15 4.22 4.02
N PRO A 72 6.30 5.52 4.27
CA PRO A 72 5.90 6.55 3.32
C PRO A 72 6.76 6.51 2.04
N ARG A 73 6.16 6.85 0.90
CA ARG A 73 6.88 7.04 -0.36
C ARG A 73 7.55 8.42 -0.33
N SER A 74 8.88 8.45 -0.42
CA SER A 74 9.66 9.69 -0.32
C SER A 74 9.21 10.78 -1.30
N GLY A 75 8.83 10.40 -2.51
CA GLY A 75 8.32 11.35 -3.51
C GLY A 75 7.02 12.04 -3.09
N LEU A 76 6.08 11.32 -2.48
CA LEU A 76 4.82 11.89 -1.99
C LEU A 76 5.05 12.75 -0.74
N ALA A 77 5.92 12.29 0.16
CA ALA A 77 6.27 13.04 1.36
C ALA A 77 6.96 14.37 1.02
N LEU A 78 7.96 14.35 0.13
CA LEU A 78 8.74 15.54 -0.23
C LEU A 78 7.93 16.54 -1.08
N LYS A 79 7.16 16.07 -2.06
CA LYS A 79 6.48 16.95 -3.03
C LYS A 79 5.10 17.41 -2.58
N HIS A 80 4.42 16.62 -1.75
CA HIS A 80 3.01 16.84 -1.39
C HIS A 80 2.75 16.82 0.12
N GLY A 81 3.76 16.56 0.96
CA GLY A 81 3.57 16.44 2.41
C GLY A 81 2.72 15.24 2.84
N ILE A 82 2.52 14.26 1.95
CA ILE A 82 1.72 13.06 2.25
C ILE A 82 2.62 12.02 2.92
N SER A 83 2.28 11.64 4.14
CA SER A 83 2.97 10.62 4.92
C SER A 83 1.97 9.74 5.68
N LEU A 84 2.49 8.71 6.37
CA LEU A 84 1.70 7.87 7.26
C LEU A 84 1.58 8.55 8.63
N ALA A 85 0.39 8.50 9.21
CA ALA A 85 0.14 9.07 10.53
C ALA A 85 0.73 8.22 11.68
N ASN A 86 1.11 6.97 11.40
CA ASN A 86 1.48 5.94 12.37
C ASN A 86 2.85 5.30 12.08
N THR A 87 3.84 6.14 11.74
CA THR A 87 5.25 5.72 11.58
C THR A 87 5.92 5.37 12.91
#